data_AF-A0A850J737-F1
#
_entry.id   AF-A0A850J737-F1
#
_cell.length_a   1.000
_cell.length_b   1.000
_cell.length_c   1.000
_cell.angle_alpha   90.00
_cell.angle_beta   90.00
_cell.angle_gamma   90.00
#
_symmetry.space_group_name_H-M   'P 1'
#
loop_
_entity.id
_entity.type
_entity.pdbx_description
1 polymer ?
#
loop_
_entity_poly.entity_id
_entity_poly.type
_entity_poly.pdbx_seq_one_letter_code
_entity_poly.pdbx_strand_id
1 'polypeptide(L)'
;LQQEFLGHAAHELKTPLALIRGQVELLEEGRNDRKALLSDVEYMTRQVQQLLLLAEASEAHNYQFSVVRMHDIAHEASIYLQRMAESADVHLTVLAADQGVTWKADHGACFTLLKNLLENAIQHAPAQTLVSMEIQSNTITVRDRGSGV
;
A
#
# COMPACT_ATOMS: atom_id res chain seq x y z
N LEU A 1 20.10 -2.35 -14.35
CA LEU A 1 20.77 -3.67 -14.20
C LEU A 1 20.42 -4.40 -12.89
N GLN A 2 21.05 -4.16 -11.72
CA GLN A 2 20.69 -4.94 -10.50
C GLN A 2 19.27 -4.65 -10.00
N GLN A 3 18.81 -3.41 -10.17
CA GLN A 3 17.48 -2.92 -9.75
C GLN A 3 16.37 -3.30 -10.75
N GLU A 4 16.57 -3.09 -12.06
CA GLU A 4 15.68 -3.65 -13.12
C GLU A 4 15.51 -5.16 -13.00
N PHE A 5 16.61 -5.88 -12.70
CA PHE A 5 16.55 -7.32 -12.46
C PHE A 5 15.68 -7.67 -11.25
N LEU A 6 15.79 -6.91 -10.15
CA LEU A 6 14.94 -7.05 -8.97
C LEU A 6 13.46 -6.74 -9.31
N GLY A 7 13.19 -5.69 -10.07
CA GLY A 7 11.84 -5.32 -10.50
C GLY A 7 11.20 -6.41 -11.38
N HIS A 8 11.92 -6.89 -12.39
CA HIS A 8 11.47 -8.00 -13.24
C HIS A 8 11.26 -9.29 -12.44
N ALA A 9 12.23 -9.68 -11.60
CA ALA A 9 12.12 -10.88 -10.78
C ALA A 9 10.92 -10.82 -9.83
N ALA A 10 10.68 -9.66 -9.21
CA ALA A 10 9.57 -9.49 -8.29
C ALA A 10 8.20 -9.45 -9.02
N HIS A 11 8.15 -8.92 -10.25
CA HIS A 11 6.96 -9.05 -11.10
C HIS A 11 6.68 -10.50 -11.51
N GLU A 12 7.71 -11.26 -11.86
CA GLU A 12 7.58 -12.68 -12.20
C GLU A 12 7.18 -13.54 -10.98
N LEU A 13 7.48 -13.09 -9.76
CA LEU A 13 7.09 -13.78 -8.51
C LEU A 13 5.64 -13.51 -8.05
N LYS A 14 5.00 -12.41 -8.49
CA LYS A 14 3.59 -12.11 -8.13
C LYS A 14 2.63 -13.20 -8.64
N THR A 15 2.79 -13.63 -9.88
CA THR A 15 1.92 -14.63 -10.52
C THR A 15 1.98 -16.00 -9.83
N PRO A 16 3.15 -16.62 -9.56
CA PRO A 16 3.21 -17.88 -8.85
C PRO A 16 2.71 -17.75 -7.40
N LEU A 17 2.92 -16.62 -6.72
CA LEU A 17 2.36 -16.40 -5.38
C LEU A 17 0.84 -16.33 -5.38
N ALA A 18 0.22 -15.67 -6.37
CA ALA A 18 -1.22 -15.66 -6.52
C ALA A 18 -1.79 -17.08 -6.79
N LEU A 19 -1.07 -17.89 -7.59
CA LEU A 19 -1.44 -19.28 -7.85
C LEU A 19 -1.34 -20.16 -6.60
N ILE A 20 -0.26 -20.03 -5.82
CA ILE A 20 -0.09 -20.75 -4.55
C ILE A 20 -1.19 -20.32 -3.57
N ARG A 21 -1.50 -19.03 -3.47
CA ARG A 21 -2.62 -18.55 -2.64
C ARG A 21 -3.93 -19.25 -3.00
N GLY A 22 -4.27 -19.28 -4.29
CA GLY A 22 -5.48 -19.94 -4.77
C GLY A 22 -5.51 -21.44 -4.46
N GLN A 23 -4.37 -22.13 -4.59
CA GLN A 23 -4.26 -23.55 -4.23
C GLN A 23 -4.47 -23.79 -2.73
N VAL A 24 -3.92 -22.92 -1.87
CA VAL A 24 -4.09 -23.01 -0.42
C VAL A 24 -5.53 -22.66 -0.01
N GLU A 25 -6.17 -21.70 -0.68
CA GLU A 25 -7.58 -21.34 -0.46
C GLU A 25 -8.51 -22.53 -0.72
N LEU A 26 -8.18 -23.40 -1.70
CA LEU A 26 -8.92 -24.62 -2.05
C LEU A 26 -8.72 -25.79 -1.06
N LEU A 27 -7.78 -25.70 -0.12
CA LEU A 27 -7.65 -26.69 0.95
C LEU A 27 -8.86 -26.63 1.89
N GLU A 28 -9.30 -27.78 2.42
CA GLU A 28 -10.45 -27.85 3.32
C GLU A 28 -10.25 -27.01 4.59
N GLU A 29 -11.31 -26.30 5.00
CA GLU A 29 -11.34 -25.53 6.24
C GLU A 29 -11.16 -26.46 7.45
N GLY A 30 -10.18 -26.14 8.32
CA GLY A 30 -9.92 -26.90 9.55
C GLY A 30 -8.59 -27.65 9.59
N ARG A 31 -7.85 -27.74 8.47
CA ARG A 31 -6.44 -28.15 8.53
C ARG A 31 -5.60 -27.03 9.15
N ASN A 32 -4.87 -27.34 10.22
CA ASN A 32 -3.94 -26.40 10.86
C ASN A 32 -2.95 -25.78 9.85
N ASP A 33 -2.57 -26.54 8.84
CA ASP A 33 -1.61 -26.11 7.82
C ASP A 33 -2.17 -25.04 6.87
N ARG A 34 -3.50 -24.98 6.65
CA ARG A 34 -4.09 -24.02 5.70
C ARG A 34 -3.88 -22.58 6.16
N LYS A 35 -4.11 -22.29 7.44
CA LYS A 35 -3.89 -20.94 8.00
C LYS A 35 -2.41 -20.56 7.99
N ALA A 36 -1.53 -21.50 8.32
CA ALA A 36 -0.09 -21.27 8.28
C ALA A 36 0.40 -20.98 6.85
N LEU A 37 -0.03 -21.78 5.87
CA LEU A 37 0.33 -21.60 4.46
C LEU A 37 -0.21 -20.27 3.88
N LEU A 38 -1.44 -19.86 4.24
CA LEU A 38 -1.95 -18.54 3.83
C LEU A 38 -1.10 -17.41 4.41
N SER A 39 -0.73 -17.51 5.69
CA SER A 39 0.16 -16.54 6.34
C SER A 39 1.53 -16.45 5.66
N ASP A 40 2.10 -17.59 5.27
CA ASP A 40 3.39 -17.64 4.57
C ASP A 40 3.31 -17.03 3.16
N VAL A 41 2.22 -17.30 2.44
CA VAL A 41 1.97 -16.72 1.11
C VAL A 41 1.78 -15.21 1.18
N GLU A 42 1.05 -14.73 2.19
CA GLU A 42 0.91 -13.30 2.45
C GLU A 42 2.25 -12.64 2.80
N TYR A 43 3.06 -13.31 3.62
CA TYR A 43 4.40 -12.83 3.98
C TYR A 43 5.30 -12.69 2.74
N MET A 44 5.35 -13.73 1.89
CA MET A 44 6.11 -13.68 0.63
C MET A 44 5.58 -12.62 -0.32
N THR A 45 4.25 -12.45 -0.41
CA THR A 45 3.62 -11.40 -1.23
C THR A 45 4.07 -10.01 -0.78
N ARG A 46 4.09 -9.76 0.54
CA ARG A 46 4.59 -8.50 1.10
C ARG A 46 6.06 -8.28 0.78
N GLN A 47 6.93 -9.29 0.91
CA GLN A 47 8.34 -9.16 0.57
C GLN A 47 8.56 -8.83 -0.92
N VAL A 48 7.82 -9.49 -1.81
CA VAL A 48 7.88 -9.23 -3.25
C VAL A 48 7.40 -7.81 -3.57
N GLN A 49 6.32 -7.35 -2.92
CA GLN A 49 5.85 -5.95 -3.06
C GLN A 49 6.89 -4.94 -2.57
N GLN A 50 7.58 -5.21 -1.45
CA GLN A 50 8.66 -4.36 -0.94
C GLN A 50 9.86 -4.32 -1.89
N LEU A 51 10.22 -5.45 -2.50
CA LEU A 51 11.30 -5.50 -3.50
C LEU A 51 10.94 -4.73 -4.78
N LEU A 52 9.69 -4.81 -5.25
CA LEU A 52 9.19 -3.98 -6.35
C LEU A 52 9.27 -2.50 -6.01
N LEU A 53 8.81 -2.13 -4.82
CA LEU A 53 8.84 -0.74 -4.37
C LEU A 53 10.26 -0.19 -4.30
N LEU A 54 11.22 -1.00 -3.83
CA LEU A 54 12.64 -0.63 -3.79
C LEU A 54 13.24 -0.51 -5.20
N ALA A 55 12.86 -1.42 -6.10
CA ALA A 55 13.28 -1.38 -7.51
C ALA A 55 12.76 -0.13 -8.22
N GLU A 56 11.47 0.16 -8.07
CA GLU A 56 10.79 1.34 -8.62
C GLU A 56 11.34 2.64 -8.03
N ALA A 57 11.65 2.68 -6.73
CA ALA A 57 12.20 3.89 -6.08
C ALA A 57 13.65 4.19 -6.49
N SER A 58 14.42 3.16 -6.84
CA SER A 58 15.84 3.29 -7.23
C SER A 58 16.01 3.52 -8.73
N GLU A 59 15.00 3.18 -9.51
CA GLU A 59 14.80 3.72 -10.84
C GLU A 59 14.47 5.21 -10.71
N ALA A 60 15.50 6.05 -10.72
CA ALA A 60 15.36 7.49 -10.92
C ALA A 60 14.86 7.79 -12.36
N HIS A 61 13.69 7.26 -12.73
CA HIS A 61 13.02 7.54 -13.98
C HIS A 61 12.25 8.85 -13.82
N ASN A 62 12.82 9.94 -14.36
CA ASN A 62 12.15 11.18 -14.75
C ASN A 62 10.99 11.66 -13.86
N TYR A 63 11.22 11.83 -12.56
CA TYR A 63 10.25 12.56 -11.72
C TYR A 63 9.96 13.92 -12.36
N GLN A 64 8.70 14.15 -12.71
CA GLN A 64 8.22 15.41 -13.25
C GLN A 64 7.77 16.29 -12.10
N PHE A 65 8.77 16.86 -11.41
CA PHE A 65 8.52 17.77 -10.29
C PHE A 65 7.69 18.98 -10.74
N SER A 66 6.51 19.11 -10.17
CA SER A 66 5.60 20.24 -10.37
C SER A 66 5.03 20.67 -9.02
N VAL A 67 4.39 21.84 -9.00
CA VAL A 67 3.64 22.26 -7.82
C VAL A 67 2.34 21.46 -7.80
N VAL A 68 2.19 20.60 -6.80
CA VAL A 68 1.02 19.73 -6.63
C VAL A 68 0.29 20.06 -5.33
N ARG A 69 -1.03 19.94 -5.33
CA ARG A 69 -1.85 20.02 -4.11
C ARG A 69 -1.92 18.63 -3.49
N MET A 70 -1.27 18.45 -2.35
CA MET A 70 -1.16 17.12 -1.74
C MET A 70 -2.50 16.55 -1.28
N HIS A 71 -3.47 17.41 -0.93
CA HIS A 71 -4.82 16.99 -0.60
C HIS A 71 -5.54 16.32 -1.78
N ASP A 72 -5.35 16.81 -3.02
CA ASP A 72 -5.97 16.21 -4.21
C ASP A 72 -5.45 14.77 -4.41
N ILE A 73 -4.13 14.60 -4.28
CA ILE A 73 -3.47 13.30 -4.41
C ILE A 73 -3.92 12.34 -3.30
N ALA A 74 -4.04 12.84 -2.06
CA ALA A 74 -4.56 12.05 -0.95
C ALA A 74 -6.01 11.62 -1.17
N HIS A 75 -6.86 12.52 -1.66
CA HIS A 75 -8.24 12.19 -2.01
C HIS A 75 -8.31 11.15 -3.12
N GLU A 76 -7.47 11.27 -4.17
CA GLU A 76 -7.38 10.28 -5.24
C GLU A 76 -6.98 8.90 -4.70
N ALA A 77 -5.96 8.85 -3.84
CA ALA A 77 -5.51 7.60 -3.20
C ALA A 77 -6.61 7.01 -2.29
N SER A 78 -7.32 7.84 -1.53
CA SER A 78 -8.42 7.38 -0.68
C SER A 78 -9.59 6.81 -1.49
N ILE A 79 -9.97 7.46 -2.60
CA ILE A 79 -11.01 6.95 -3.51
C ILE A 79 -10.57 5.62 -4.12
N TYR A 80 -9.31 5.53 -4.55
CA TYR A 80 -8.74 4.30 -5.12
C TYR A 80 -8.83 3.12 -4.14
N LEU A 81 -8.60 3.36 -2.85
CA LEU A 81 -8.59 2.33 -1.80
C LEU A 81 -9.93 2.14 -1.08
N GLN A 82 -10.97 2.89 -1.43
CA GLN A 82 -12.25 2.87 -0.75
C GLN A 82 -12.86 1.46 -0.66
N ARG A 83 -12.86 0.71 -1.77
CA ARG A 83 -13.38 -0.68 -1.80
C ARG A 83 -12.60 -1.63 -0.90
N MET A 84 -11.29 -1.42 -0.78
CA MET A 84 -10.44 -2.24 0.08
C MET A 84 -10.70 -1.92 1.55
N ALA A 85 -10.86 -0.64 1.90
CA ALA A 85 -11.26 -0.21 3.24
C ALA A 85 -12.63 -0.79 3.63
N GLU A 86 -13.61 -0.73 2.72
CA GLU A 86 -14.94 -1.34 2.93
C GLU A 86 -14.88 -2.86 3.13
N SER A 87 -14.07 -3.55 2.34
CA SER A 87 -13.88 -5.00 2.48
C SER A 87 -13.21 -5.39 3.80
N ALA A 88 -12.37 -4.52 4.36
CA ALA A 88 -11.73 -4.68 5.65
C ALA A 88 -12.58 -4.17 6.83
N ASP A 89 -13.79 -3.63 6.57
CA ASP A 89 -14.64 -2.94 7.55
C ASP A 89 -13.92 -1.76 8.26
N VAL A 90 -13.05 -1.05 7.54
CA VAL A 90 -12.25 0.07 8.07
C VAL A 90 -12.77 1.39 7.49
N HIS A 91 -12.85 2.42 8.34
CA HIS A 91 -13.18 3.77 7.90
C HIS A 91 -11.92 4.50 7.46
N LEU A 92 -11.88 4.98 6.22
CA LEU A 92 -10.77 5.76 5.69
C LEU A 92 -11.15 7.25 5.63
N THR A 93 -10.29 8.13 6.16
CA THR A 93 -10.52 9.57 6.10
C THR A 93 -9.25 10.38 5.82
N VAL A 94 -9.39 11.48 5.10
CA VAL A 94 -8.36 12.51 4.91
C VAL A 94 -8.75 13.71 5.75
N LEU A 95 -7.95 14.03 6.75
CA LEU A 95 -8.15 15.15 7.66
C LEU A 95 -7.66 16.44 6.99
N ALA A 96 -8.58 17.38 6.80
CA ALA A 96 -8.30 18.68 6.22
C ALA A 96 -7.80 19.66 7.29
N ALA A 97 -6.53 19.55 7.70
CA ALA A 97 -5.92 20.54 8.58
C ALA A 97 -5.57 21.85 7.83
N ASP A 98 -5.10 21.74 6.58
CA ASP A 98 -4.80 22.87 5.69
C ASP A 98 -4.96 22.44 4.22
N GLN A 99 -6.11 22.75 3.61
CA GLN A 99 -6.43 22.36 2.23
C GLN A 99 -5.58 23.11 1.18
N GLY A 100 -4.76 24.09 1.59
CA GLY A 100 -3.89 24.88 0.72
C GLY A 100 -2.47 24.34 0.57
N VAL A 101 -2.13 23.20 1.20
CA VAL A 101 -0.75 22.67 1.19
C VAL A 101 -0.34 22.24 -0.23
N THR A 102 0.65 22.94 -0.78
CA THR A 102 1.28 22.63 -2.07
C THR A 102 2.73 22.23 -1.90
N TRP A 103 3.14 21.15 -2.56
CA TRP A 103 4.53 20.67 -2.56
C TRP A 103 5.12 20.73 -3.96
N LYS A 104 6.46 20.84 -4.05
CA LYS A 104 7.18 20.56 -5.29
C LYS A 104 7.52 19.08 -5.34
N ALA A 105 6.70 18.30 -6.01
CA ALA A 105 6.81 16.84 -6.07
C ALA A 105 6.35 16.30 -7.42
N ASP A 106 6.66 15.03 -7.69
CA ASP A 106 6.04 14.29 -8.78
C ASP A 106 4.69 13.73 -8.31
N HIS A 107 3.64 14.00 -9.09
CA HIS A 107 2.28 13.59 -8.74
C HIS A 107 2.14 12.07 -8.61
N GLY A 108 2.67 11.32 -9.58
CA GLY A 108 2.58 9.85 -9.61
C GLY A 108 3.35 9.22 -8.46
N ALA A 109 4.54 9.73 -8.16
CA ALA A 109 5.34 9.28 -7.04
C ALA A 109 4.64 9.51 -5.69
N CYS A 110 4.05 10.69 -5.50
CA CYS A 110 3.26 10.99 -4.31
C CYS A 110 2.02 10.10 -4.21
N PHE A 111 1.30 9.88 -5.31
CA PHE A 111 0.16 8.96 -5.34
C PHE A 111 0.57 7.55 -4.92
N THR A 112 1.64 7.02 -5.50
CA THR A 112 2.18 5.70 -5.16
C THR A 112 2.58 5.63 -3.68
N LEU A 113 3.29 6.63 -3.16
CA LEU A 113 3.65 6.71 -1.74
C LEU A 113 2.41 6.64 -0.84
N LEU A 114 1.42 7.51 -1.08
CA LEU A 114 0.21 7.60 -0.26
C LEU A 114 -0.61 6.31 -0.33
N LYS A 115 -0.77 5.74 -1.53
CA LYS A 115 -1.42 4.46 -1.75
C LYS A 115 -0.77 3.36 -0.90
N ASN A 116 0.55 3.23 -0.93
CA ASN A 116 1.26 2.18 -0.18
C ASN A 116 1.12 2.36 1.34
N LEU A 117 1.21 3.60 1.84
CA LEU A 117 1.01 3.87 3.26
C LEU A 117 -0.41 3.53 3.71
N LEU A 118 -1.42 3.90 2.92
CA LEU A 118 -2.81 3.60 3.20
C LEU A 118 -3.15 2.11 3.07
N GLU A 119 -2.58 1.42 2.07
CA GLU A 119 -2.73 -0.03 1.92
C GLU A 119 -2.25 -0.78 3.16
N ASN A 120 -1.06 -0.43 3.65
CA ASN A 120 -0.53 -1.00 4.88
C ASN A 120 -1.43 -0.67 6.08
N ALA A 121 -1.84 0.59 6.22
CA ALA A 121 -2.69 1.02 7.33
C ALA A 121 -4.04 0.27 7.35
N ILE A 122 -4.68 0.07 6.19
CA ILE A 122 -5.94 -0.67 6.08
C ILE A 122 -5.76 -2.15 6.35
N GLN A 123 -4.68 -2.77 5.87
CA GLN A 123 -4.42 -4.21 6.09
C GLN A 123 -4.15 -4.55 7.56
N HIS A 124 -3.56 -3.62 8.32
CA HIS A 124 -3.20 -3.84 9.71
C HIS A 124 -4.20 -3.27 10.72
N ALA A 125 -5.11 -2.39 10.29
CA ALA A 125 -6.18 -1.87 11.12
C ALA A 125 -7.19 -2.98 11.48
N PRO A 126 -7.64 -3.06 12.74
CA PRO A 126 -8.75 -3.93 13.11
C PRO A 126 -10.04 -3.45 12.42
N ALA A 127 -10.96 -4.37 12.16
CA ALA A 127 -12.30 -4.04 11.70
C ALA A 127 -12.98 -3.01 12.62
N GLN A 128 -13.82 -2.17 12.05
CA GLN A 128 -14.57 -1.08 12.68
C GLN A 128 -13.69 0.04 13.26
N THR A 129 -12.44 0.16 12.80
CA THR A 129 -11.54 1.24 13.22
C THR A 129 -11.33 2.29 12.13
N LEU A 130 -10.61 3.35 12.49
CA LEU A 130 -10.33 4.50 11.64
C LEU A 130 -8.87 4.45 11.17
N VAL A 131 -8.68 4.58 9.86
CA VAL A 131 -7.42 4.99 9.24
C VAL A 131 -7.55 6.45 8.82
N SER A 132 -6.67 7.30 9.34
CA SER A 132 -6.68 8.73 9.06
C SER A 132 -5.37 9.19 8.44
N MET A 133 -5.45 10.04 7.42
CA MET A 133 -4.32 10.76 6.85
C MET A 133 -4.41 12.25 7.17
N GLU A 134 -3.31 12.84 7.62
CA GLU A 134 -3.16 14.29 7.81
C GLU A 134 -1.99 14.78 6.95
N ILE A 135 -2.20 15.90 6.26
CA ILE A 135 -1.19 16.55 5.42
C ILE A 135 -0.92 17.95 5.96
N GLN A 136 0.33 18.22 6.24
CA GLN A 136 0.84 19.52 6.70
C GLN A 136 1.90 20.03 5.72
N SER A 137 2.40 21.26 5.92
CA SER A 137 3.28 21.94 4.96
C SER A 137 4.48 21.10 4.49
N ASN A 138 5.06 20.25 5.35
CA ASN A 138 6.21 19.40 5.01
C ASN A 138 6.08 17.94 5.49
N THR A 139 4.92 17.53 6.01
CA THR A 139 4.75 16.23 6.66
C THR A 139 3.45 15.57 6.22
N ILE A 140 3.50 14.26 5.98
CA ILE A 140 2.31 13.40 5.87
C ILE A 140 2.30 12.47 7.09
N THR A 141 1.16 12.38 7.76
CA THR A 141 0.93 11.43 8.84
C THR A 141 -0.19 10.50 8.45
N VAL A 142 0.07 9.19 8.45
CA VAL A 142 -0.95 8.15 8.33
C VAL A 142 -1.03 7.44 9.68
N ARG A 143 -2.24 7.25 10.20
CA ARG A 143 -2.48 6.63 11.50
C ARG A 143 -3.57 5.56 11.36
N ASP A 144 -3.25 4.36 11.81
CA ASP A 144 -4.17 3.25 12.01
C ASP A 144 -4.29 2.88 13.51
N ARG A 145 -5.11 1.88 13.82
CA ARG A 145 -5.28 1.31 15.18
C ARG A 145 -4.86 -0.16 15.26
N GLY A 146 -3.95 -0.58 14.39
CA GLY A 146 -3.37 -1.92 14.37
C GLY A 146 -2.47 -2.21 15.56
N SER A 147 -1.89 -3.42 15.56
CA SER A 147 -0.98 -3.89 16.60
C SER A 147 0.36 -3.14 16.64
N GLY A 148 0.60 -2.19 15.73
CA GLY A 148 1.89 -1.56 15.53
C GLY A 148 2.92 -2.52 14.92
N VAL A 149 4.18 -2.07 14.91
CA VAL A 149 5.37 -2.82 14.51
C VAL A 149 6.25 -3.06 15.73
#